data_AF-A0A9W6C2E3-F1
#
_entry.id   AF-A0A9W6C2E3-F1
#
_cell.length_a   1.000
_cell.length_b   1.000
_cell.length_c   1.000
_cell.angle_alpha   90.00
_cell.angle_beta   90.00
_cell.angle_gamma   90.00
#
_symmetry.space_group_name_H-M   'P 1'
#
loop_
_entity.id
_entity.type
_entity.pdbx_description
1 polymer ?
#
loop_
_entity_poly.entity_id
_entity_poly.type
_entity_poly.pdbx_seq_one_letter_code
_entity_poly.pdbx_strand_id
1 'polypeptide(L)'
;MTGHAVLTAATVPHARVITPAEIDLGELSRVITACAHTDAVLYGEFTVETAALDDHDPGELRFDEHALCGVVEDWGQSLDGTLTLSAYVYLEAHDHGPLGMTLEQAIRTLNHIRTRCLHWLDPANHHPTTV
;
A
#
# COMPACT_ATOMS: atom_id res chain seq x y z
N MET A 1 -15.28 1.57 -14.62
CA MET A 1 -14.22 0.77 -15.28
C MET A 1 -14.39 -0.65 -14.80
N THR A 2 -14.75 -1.57 -15.70
CA THR A 2 -14.90 -3.00 -15.39
C THR A 2 -13.53 -3.59 -15.03
N GLY A 3 -13.41 -4.22 -13.86
CA GLY A 3 -12.16 -4.62 -13.19
C GLY A 3 -11.32 -5.73 -13.85
N HIS A 4 -11.45 -5.93 -15.17
CA HIS A 4 -10.79 -7.00 -15.91
C HIS A 4 -9.67 -6.54 -16.85
N ALA A 5 -9.51 -5.24 -17.06
CA ALA A 5 -8.41 -4.72 -17.86
C ALA A 5 -7.10 -4.73 -17.05
N VAL A 6 -6.02 -5.20 -17.68
CA VAL A 6 -4.66 -5.04 -17.15
C VAL A 6 -4.32 -3.56 -17.13
N LEU A 7 -3.83 -3.11 -15.98
CA LEU A 7 -3.43 -1.73 -15.77
C LEU A 7 -1.99 -1.51 -16.24
N THR A 8 -1.76 -0.34 -16.82
CA THR A 8 -0.48 0.13 -17.38
C THR A 8 -0.38 1.64 -17.17
N ALA A 9 0.80 2.22 -17.34
CA ALA A 9 0.99 3.68 -17.28
C ALA A 9 0.11 4.43 -18.29
N ALA A 10 -0.28 3.79 -19.40
CA ALA A 10 -1.17 4.36 -20.40
C ALA A 10 -2.67 4.31 -20.01
N THR A 11 -3.07 3.39 -19.12
CA THR A 11 -4.48 3.15 -18.78
C THR A 11 -4.86 3.64 -17.39
N VAL A 12 -3.87 3.94 -16.54
CA VAL A 12 -4.06 4.46 -15.20
C VAL A 12 -4.01 5.99 -15.24
N PRO A 13 -5.09 6.70 -14.86
CA PRO A 13 -5.04 8.15 -14.75
C PRO A 13 -4.14 8.55 -13.58
N HIS A 14 -3.23 9.51 -13.75
CA HIS A 14 -2.39 10.01 -12.66
C HIS A 14 -3.19 10.80 -11.62
N ALA A 15 -2.80 10.72 -10.34
CA ALA A 15 -3.35 11.46 -9.20
C ALA A 15 -4.87 11.24 -9.01
N ARG A 16 -5.39 10.11 -9.50
CA ARG A 16 -6.77 9.73 -9.24
C ARG A 16 -6.86 9.13 -7.85
N VAL A 17 -7.81 9.64 -7.08
CA VAL A 17 -8.23 9.05 -5.81
C VAL A 17 -9.45 8.16 -6.08
N ILE A 18 -9.38 6.92 -5.60
CA ILE A 18 -10.47 5.95 -5.57
C ILE A 18 -10.86 5.79 -4.11
N THR A 19 -12.15 5.91 -3.82
CA THR A 19 -12.70 5.82 -2.47
C THR A 19 -13.57 4.57 -2.29
N PRO A 20 -13.85 4.13 -1.05
CA PRO A 20 -14.77 3.02 -0.78
C PRO A 20 -16.20 3.24 -1.29
N ALA A 21 -16.58 4.49 -1.59
CA ALA A 21 -17.86 4.82 -2.20
C ALA A 21 -17.93 4.46 -3.70
N GLU A 22 -16.79 4.30 -4.37
CA GLU A 22 -16.71 3.95 -5.79
C GLU A 22 -16.54 2.44 -6.03
N ILE A 23 -15.65 1.82 -5.24
CA ILE A 23 -15.23 0.41 -5.40
C ILE A 23 -14.96 -0.14 -3.99
N ASP A 24 -15.21 -1.43 -3.78
CA ASP A 24 -14.78 -2.12 -2.57
C ASP A 24 -13.24 -2.13 -2.47
N LEU A 25 -12.70 -1.40 -1.49
CA LEU A 25 -11.27 -1.29 -1.23
C LEU A 25 -10.82 -2.21 -0.09
N GLY A 26 -11.70 -3.06 0.44
CA GLY A 26 -11.47 -3.77 1.69
C GLY A 26 -11.34 -2.78 2.85
N GLU A 27 -10.24 -2.86 3.59
CA GLU A 27 -9.99 -2.05 4.79
C GLU A 27 -9.06 -0.85 4.51
N LEU A 28 -8.83 -0.53 3.23
CA LEU A 28 -8.11 0.66 2.81
C LEU A 28 -9.03 1.87 2.84
N SER A 29 -8.52 3.01 3.30
CA SER A 29 -9.26 4.27 3.37
C SER A 29 -9.45 4.92 1.98
N ARG A 30 -8.43 4.83 1.13
CA ARG A 30 -8.44 5.25 -0.27
C ARG A 30 -7.31 4.59 -1.05
N VAL A 31 -7.44 4.59 -2.38
CA VAL A 31 -6.36 4.20 -3.30
C VAL A 31 -6.02 5.38 -4.20
N ILE A 32 -4.74 5.75 -4.28
CA ILE A 32 -4.22 6.84 -5.10
C ILE A 32 -3.36 6.25 -6.21
N THR A 33 -3.59 6.70 -7.43
CA THR A 33 -2.76 6.33 -8.58
C THR A 33 -1.61 7.33 -8.77
N ALA A 34 -0.40 6.84 -8.99
CA ALA A 34 0.72 7.65 -9.45
C ALA A 34 1.26 7.08 -10.77
N CYS A 35 1.47 7.94 -11.76
CA CYS A 35 2.01 7.55 -13.06
C CYS A 35 3.05 8.59 -13.46
N ALA A 36 4.26 8.12 -13.75
CA ALA A 36 5.36 8.97 -14.17
C ALA A 36 6.12 8.24 -15.28
N HIS A 37 6.14 8.82 -16.49
CA HIS A 37 6.73 8.17 -17.67
C HIS A 37 6.18 6.76 -17.91
N THR A 38 6.98 5.73 -17.65
CA THR A 38 6.65 4.30 -17.79
C THR A 38 6.31 3.64 -16.47
N ASP A 39 6.33 4.37 -15.36
CA ASP A 39 5.96 3.84 -14.06
C ASP A 39 4.48 4.09 -13.79
N ALA A 40 3.80 3.07 -13.27
CA ALA A 40 2.46 3.16 -12.74
C ALA A 40 2.40 2.46 -11.40
N VAL A 41 1.95 3.16 -10.36
CA VAL A 41 1.91 2.68 -8.98
C VAL A 41 0.54 2.99 -8.38
N LEU A 42 0.00 2.05 -7.60
CA LEU A 42 -1.13 2.32 -6.70
C LEU A 42 -0.63 2.41 -5.28
N TYR A 43 -1.09 3.43 -4.56
CA TYR A 43 -0.92 3.61 -3.13
C TYR A 43 -2.24 3.34 -2.43
N GLY A 44 -2.29 2.36 -1.54
CA GLY A 44 -3.43 2.08 -0.68
C GLY A 44 -3.17 2.60 0.73
N GLU A 45 -3.96 3.56 1.18
CA GLU A 45 -3.78 4.18 2.49
C GLU A 45 -4.54 3.46 3.59
N PHE A 46 -3.91 3.32 4.75
CA PHE A 46 -4.52 2.81 5.98
C PHE A 46 -3.92 3.51 7.20
N THR A 47 -4.68 3.55 8.28
CA THR A 47 -4.27 4.24 9.51
C THR A 47 -3.77 3.24 10.55
N VAL A 48 -2.72 3.61 11.27
CA VAL A 48 -2.18 2.87 12.42
C VAL A 48 -2.06 3.79 13.63
N GLU A 49 -1.95 3.23 14.82
CA GLU A 49 -1.60 4.02 16.01
C GLU A 49 -0.10 4.37 15.96
N THR A 50 0.26 5.62 16.25
CA THR A 50 1.66 6.08 16.31
C THR A 50 2.48 5.26 17.31
N ALA A 51 1.87 4.85 18.43
CA ALA A 51 2.52 4.02 19.43
C ALA A 51 2.91 2.62 18.90
N ALA A 52 2.28 2.14 17.82
CA ALA A 52 2.64 0.86 17.21
C ALA A 52 3.94 0.95 16.37
N LEU A 53 4.38 2.17 16.02
CA LEU A 53 5.60 2.44 15.24
C LEU A 53 6.82 2.71 16.13
N ASP A 54 6.69 2.64 17.46
CA ASP A 54 7.77 2.94 18.40
C ASP A 54 8.96 1.97 18.14
N ASP A 55 10.04 2.50 17.57
CA ASP A 55 11.23 1.79 17.04
C ASP A 55 11.02 0.87 15.81
N HIS A 56 9.87 0.96 15.14
CA HIS A 56 9.49 0.09 14.02
C HIS A 56 9.25 0.88 12.71
N ASP A 57 10.18 0.80 11.76
CA ASP A 57 10.00 1.36 10.41
C ASP A 57 9.28 0.34 9.50
N PRO A 58 8.02 0.59 9.08
CA PRO A 58 7.27 -0.32 8.23
C PRO A 58 7.86 -0.45 6.82
N GLY A 59 8.77 0.45 6.41
CA GLY A 59 9.56 0.34 5.19
C GLY A 59 10.57 -0.81 5.22
N GLU A 60 10.93 -1.33 6.40
CA GLU A 60 11.79 -2.51 6.54
C GLU A 60 11.03 -3.82 6.26
N LEU A 61 9.70 -3.79 6.22
CA LEU A 61 8.89 -4.97 6.03
C LEU A 61 9.08 -5.52 4.62
N ARG A 62 9.66 -6.72 4.54
CA ARG A 62 9.87 -7.43 3.28
C ARG A 62 8.62 -8.20 2.89
N PHE A 63 8.02 -7.75 1.80
CA PHE A 63 7.04 -8.50 1.03
C PHE A 63 7.80 -9.34 0.00
N ASP A 64 7.30 -10.52 -0.38
CA ASP A 64 8.05 -11.51 -1.18
C ASP A 64 8.77 -10.89 -2.39
N GLU A 65 9.95 -11.45 -2.72
CA GLU A 65 11.00 -10.95 -3.64
C GLU A 65 10.54 -10.65 -5.09
N HIS A 66 9.28 -10.87 -5.43
CA HIS A 66 8.72 -10.73 -6.78
C HIS A 66 7.75 -9.57 -6.94
N ALA A 67 7.31 -8.95 -5.85
CA ALA A 67 6.42 -7.81 -5.92
C ALA A 67 7.24 -6.54 -5.71
N LEU A 68 7.27 -5.67 -6.73
CA LEU A 68 7.65 -4.27 -6.56
C LEU A 68 6.54 -3.62 -5.72
N CYS A 69 6.59 -3.82 -4.42
CA CYS A 69 5.56 -3.41 -3.47
C CYS A 69 6.18 -3.21 -2.08
N GLY A 70 5.47 -2.50 -1.22
CA GLY A 70 5.94 -2.23 0.13
C GLY A 70 5.00 -1.32 0.89
N VAL A 71 5.50 -0.78 1.99
CA VAL A 71 4.83 0.27 2.77
C VAL A 71 5.75 1.47 2.81
N VAL A 72 5.18 2.66 2.61
CA VAL A 72 5.86 3.93 2.88
C VAL A 72 5.06 4.69 3.92
N GLU A 73 5.78 5.34 4.80
CA GLU A 73 5.23 6.23 5.82
C GLU A 73 4.96 7.61 5.20
N ASP A 74 3.73 8.10 5.32
CA ASP A 74 3.45 9.51 5.05
C ASP A 74 3.51 10.26 6.38
N TRP A 75 4.61 10.99 6.59
CA TRP A 75 4.92 11.74 7.82
C TRP A 75 4.02 12.96 8.05
N GLY A 76 2.75 12.88 7.68
CA GLY A 76 1.75 13.83 8.15
C GLY A 76 1.56 13.64 9.65
N GLN A 77 2.08 14.57 10.46
CA GLN A 77 1.82 14.57 11.91
C GLN A 77 0.31 14.60 12.16
N SER A 78 -0.27 13.48 12.61
CA SER A 78 -1.63 13.50 13.11
C SER A 78 -1.63 13.92 14.57
N LEU A 79 -2.54 14.82 14.91
CA LEU A 79 -2.71 15.33 16.27
C LEU A 79 -3.46 14.34 17.18
N ASP A 80 -4.02 13.27 16.62
CA ASP A 80 -4.85 12.29 17.32
C ASP A 80 -4.12 11.01 17.73
N GLY A 81 -2.79 10.97 17.56
CA GLY A 81 -1.99 9.80 17.88
C GLY A 81 -2.10 8.68 16.85
N THR A 82 -2.67 8.93 15.67
CA THR A 82 -2.65 8.00 14.54
C THR A 82 -1.68 8.44 13.44
N LEU A 83 -1.34 7.55 12.53
CA LEU A 83 -0.54 7.87 11.35
C LEU A 83 -1.10 7.16 10.13
N THR A 84 -1.05 7.82 8.98
CA THR A 84 -1.41 7.20 7.71
C THR A 84 -0.17 6.55 7.09
N LEU A 85 -0.27 5.25 6.85
CA LEU A 85 0.68 4.49 6.06
C LEU A 85 0.11 4.25 4.66
N SER A 86 0.98 4.24 3.67
CA SER A 86 0.63 3.88 2.29
C SER A 86 1.31 2.58 1.90
N ALA A 87 0.51 1.51 1.73
CA ALA A 87 0.95 0.36 0.97
C ALA A 87 1.11 0.79 -0.50
N TYR A 88 2.13 0.32 -1.21
CA TYR A 88 2.26 0.56 -2.65
C TYR A 88 2.43 -0.72 -3.43
N VAL A 89 1.95 -0.73 -4.68
CA VAL A 89 2.18 -1.80 -5.65
C VAL A 89 2.40 -1.21 -7.03
N TYR A 90 3.48 -1.61 -7.69
CA TYR A 90 3.70 -1.26 -9.10
C TYR A 90 2.74 -2.06 -9.99
N LEU A 91 2.23 -1.40 -11.01
CA LEU A 91 1.44 -1.95 -12.11
C LEU A 91 2.28 -2.05 -13.39
N GLU A 92 3.18 -1.08 -13.55
CA GLU A 92 4.20 -1.01 -14.58
C GLU A 92 5.43 -0.35 -13.95
N ALA A 93 6.62 -0.90 -14.22
CA ALA A 93 7.88 -0.31 -13.78
C ALA A 93 8.81 -0.16 -14.97
N HIS A 94 9.58 0.91 -15.04
CA HIS A 94 10.47 1.25 -16.15
C HIS A 94 11.36 0.08 -16.58
N ASP A 95 11.96 -0.62 -15.61
CA ASP A 95 12.90 -1.71 -15.85
C ASP A 95 12.23 -3.06 -16.15
N HIS A 96 10.92 -3.19 -15.89
CA HIS A 96 10.19 -4.46 -15.95
C HIS A 96 9.02 -4.46 -16.94
N GLY A 97 8.58 -3.29 -17.40
CA GLY A 97 7.36 -3.13 -18.18
C GLY A 97 6.09 -3.46 -17.38
N PRO A 98 4.97 -3.75 -18.08
CA PRO A 98 3.69 -4.06 -17.43
C PRO A 98 3.74 -5.35 -16.63
N LEU A 99 3.28 -5.30 -15.38
CA LEU A 99 3.29 -6.44 -14.46
C LEU A 99 2.03 -7.31 -14.56
N GLY A 100 1.11 -6.99 -15.48
CA GLY A 100 -0.05 -7.83 -15.77
C GLY A 100 -1.17 -7.78 -14.73
N MET A 101 -1.17 -6.80 -13.83
CA MET A 101 -2.15 -6.69 -12.74
C MET A 101 -3.41 -5.94 -13.16
N THR A 102 -4.57 -6.48 -12.76
CA THR A 102 -5.84 -5.74 -12.78
C THR A 102 -5.99 -4.87 -11.52
N LEU A 103 -6.91 -3.91 -11.55
CA LEU A 103 -7.25 -3.09 -10.38
C LEU A 103 -7.63 -3.95 -9.16
N GLU A 104 -8.43 -5.00 -9.38
CA GLU A 104 -8.89 -5.91 -8.33
C GLU A 104 -7.72 -6.70 -7.70
N GLN A 105 -6.77 -7.17 -8.53
CA GLN A 105 -5.56 -7.84 -8.03
C GLN A 105 -4.66 -6.88 -7.26
N ALA A 106 -4.52 -5.65 -7.74
CA ALA A 106 -3.73 -4.63 -7.07
C ALA A 106 -4.33 -4.26 -5.70
N ILE A 107 -5.65 -4.05 -5.60
CA ILE A 107 -6.35 -3.79 -4.32
C ILE A 107 -6.20 -4.96 -3.35
N ARG A 108 -6.32 -6.21 -3.81
CA ARG A 108 -6.05 -7.38 -2.97
C ARG A 108 -4.63 -7.42 -2.45
N THR A 109 -3.65 -7.07 -3.30
CA THR A 109 -2.23 -7.02 -2.92
C THR A 109 -1.99 -5.94 -1.88
N LEU A 110 -2.58 -4.75 -2.05
CA LEU A 110 -2.51 -3.67 -1.07
C LEU A 110 -3.13 -4.06 0.29
N ASN A 111 -4.27 -4.75 0.30
CA ASN A 111 -4.86 -5.27 1.53
C ASN A 111 -4.00 -6.35 2.19
N HIS A 112 -3.36 -7.23 1.40
CA HIS A 112 -2.43 -8.21 1.93
C HIS A 112 -1.22 -7.55 2.60
N ILE A 113 -0.66 -6.52 1.96
CA ILE A 113 0.43 -5.70 2.49
C ILE A 113 0.01 -5.05 3.81
N ARG A 114 -1.16 -4.40 3.84
CA ARG A 114 -1.76 -3.83 5.06
C ARG A 114 -1.87 -4.86 6.17
N THR A 115 -2.47 -6.02 5.93
CA THR A 115 -2.66 -7.06 6.95
C THR A 115 -1.33 -7.55 7.51
N ARG A 116 -0.33 -7.78 6.65
CA ARG A 116 1.01 -8.15 7.10
C ARG A 116 1.69 -7.04 7.89
N CYS A 117 1.53 -5.78 7.49
CA CYS A 117 2.03 -4.62 8.23
C CYS A 117 1.40 -4.55 9.62
N LEU A 118 0.07 -4.63 9.73
CA LEU A 118 -0.62 -4.61 11.02
C LEU A 118 -0.23 -5.78 11.92
N HIS A 119 -0.06 -6.97 11.35
CA HIS A 119 0.44 -8.12 12.11
C HIS A 119 1.87 -7.88 12.60
N TRP A 120 2.72 -7.27 11.78
CA TRP A 120 4.08 -6.89 12.17
C TRP A 120 4.13 -5.69 13.12
N LEU A 121 3.10 -4.86 13.21
CA LEU A 121 3.04 -3.77 14.19
C LEU A 121 2.34 -4.18 15.50
N ASP A 122 1.75 -5.37 15.56
CA ASP A 122 1.06 -5.85 16.75
C ASP A 122 2.06 -6.04 17.91
N PRO A 123 1.90 -5.32 19.04
CA PRO A 123 2.77 -5.45 20.20
C PRO A 123 2.84 -6.88 20.75
N ALA A 124 1.79 -7.69 20.57
CA ALA A 124 1.78 -9.09 20.99
C ALA A 124 2.80 -9.96 20.23
N ASN A 125 3.19 -9.53 19.03
CA ASN A 125 4.22 -10.20 18.22
C ASN A 125 5.65 -9.73 18.57
N HIS A 126 5.78 -8.70 19.40
CA HIS A 126 7.03 -8.09 19.83
C HIS A 126 7.20 -8.33 21.33
N HIS A 127 7.37 -9.60 21.73
CA HIS A 127 7.67 -9.91 23.13
C HIS A 127 8.95 -9.22 23.58
N PRO A 128 8.94 -8.44 24.68
CA PRO A 128 10.18 -8.05 25.32
C PRO A 128 10.86 -9.33 25.80
N THR A 129 12.05 -9.60 25.29
CA THR A 129 12.92 -10.60 25.89
C THR A 129 13.35 -10.03 27.24
N THR A 130 12.62 -10.35 28.30
CA THR A 130 13.00 -9.98 29.66
C THR A 130 14.32 -10.66 29.97
N VAL A 131 15.40 -9.86 30.06
CA VAL A 131 16.71 -10.29 30.57
C VAL A 131 16.82 -9.92 32.04
#